data_AF-A0A1S1MA89-F1
#
_entry.id   AF-A0A1S1MA89-F1
#
_cell.length_a   1.000
_cell.length_b   1.000
_cell.length_c   1.000
_cell.angle_alpha   90.00
_cell.angle_beta   90.00
_cell.angle_gamma   90.00
#
_symmetry.space_group_name_H-M   'P 1'
#
loop_
_entity.id
_entity.type
_entity.pdbx_description
1 polymer ?
#
loop_
_entity_poly.entity_id
_entity_poly.type
_entity_poly.pdbx_seq_one_letter_code
_entity_poly.pdbx_strand_id
1 'polypeptide(L)'
;MAGYPRPAPGNDEVMRAMRSTASPTYVGAEIRETHTGIVILAGGRAYKLKKPVVTNLLDFSTLELRERACAREVALNSRISSDSYIGVSHLTDPEGGPGEPVVVMRRYPDAARLSAMAKAGRVTKSHLDAVAEVLAAFHKRADRSPSIDEAGALDAVVDRWEDTLTSLEKYIGTVLAADDVRMVRTLATQFISGRAVLFAQRIADHRIIDGHGDLMASDVFCLPDGPVMLDCLEFEDRLRHADSLDDAAFLAMDLEFLGRRDLGEYFMNRYVELSADPAPEPLRHFYIAYRSLVRAKVDCTRFAQGQRAALARATKHVSMALSHLSAATVRLVLVGGGPGTGKSTLARRISENVGAQIISTDEVRHQLHRLGVISGGKGVLDAGLYSPENVAAVYDAVLRRARVCLAGGHTVILDATWRNPRHRLRAHQLAYEAGAPMVEFLCMAPLVTAQHRVAARHDGVSDASGDIAAALSSEFVGVDNGWGEAHVIDTRLPLDRSTAEAEELCRQALYAPVPCHPR
;
A
#
# COMPACT_ATOMS: atom_id res chain seq x y z
N MET A 1 57.25 57.80 41.30
CA MET A 1 56.62 57.19 42.49
C MET A 1 55.23 57.76 42.64
N ALA A 2 54.25 57.06 42.07
CA ALA A 2 52.81 57.19 42.26
C ALA A 2 52.19 55.96 41.59
N GLY A 3 51.33 55.23 42.30
CA GLY A 3 50.73 53.98 41.85
C GLY A 3 49.39 54.14 41.13
N TYR A 4 49.02 53.09 40.39
CA TYR A 4 47.66 52.66 40.12
C TYR A 4 47.64 51.11 40.02
N PRO A 5 46.55 50.42 40.40
CA PRO A 5 46.49 48.98 40.55
C PRO A 5 46.22 48.24 39.23
N ARG A 6 46.79 47.04 39.08
CA ARG A 6 46.51 46.10 37.98
C ARG A 6 45.20 45.31 38.25
N PRO A 7 44.41 45.01 37.21
CA PRO A 7 43.19 44.20 37.32
C PRO A 7 43.48 42.71 37.52
N ALA A 8 42.53 42.01 38.15
CA ALA A 8 42.58 40.59 38.51
C ALA A 8 42.74 39.65 37.29
N PRO A 9 43.45 38.51 37.41
CA PRO A 9 43.52 37.50 36.36
C PRO A 9 42.20 36.74 36.22
N GLY A 10 41.81 36.49 34.97
CA GLY A 10 40.56 35.88 34.56
C GLY A 10 40.51 34.34 34.61
N ASN A 11 39.32 33.86 34.28
CA ASN A 11 38.71 32.52 34.39
C ASN A 11 39.44 31.27 33.83
N ASP A 12 40.75 31.28 33.60
CA ASP A 12 41.44 30.13 32.97
C ASP A 12 42.08 29.11 33.93
N GLU A 13 41.95 29.29 35.25
CA GLU A 13 42.53 28.37 36.25
C GLU A 13 41.56 27.36 36.89
N VAL A 14 40.25 27.48 36.63
CA VAL A 14 39.26 26.52 37.16
C VAL A 14 39.20 25.21 36.34
N MET A 15 39.75 25.20 35.11
CA MET A 15 39.75 24.01 34.23
C MET A 15 40.98 23.10 34.38
N ARG A 16 41.91 23.36 35.32
CA ARG A 16 43.17 22.57 35.43
C ARG A 16 43.40 21.84 36.76
N ALA A 17 42.52 21.96 37.76
CA ALA A 17 42.76 21.41 39.11
C ALA A 17 41.83 20.26 39.56
N MET A 18 41.39 19.38 38.65
CA MET A 18 40.71 18.13 39.03
C MET A 18 41.32 16.91 38.33
N ARG A 19 42.60 16.65 38.63
CA ARG A 19 43.22 15.34 38.40
C ARG A 19 43.50 14.67 39.74
N SER A 20 43.00 13.43 39.83
CA SER A 20 43.40 12.36 40.76
C SER A 20 42.74 12.33 42.14
N THR A 21 41.65 11.58 42.26
CA THR A 21 41.64 10.21 42.85
C THR A 21 40.23 9.62 42.72
N ALA A 22 40.14 8.37 42.24
CA ALA A 22 38.98 7.70 41.62
C ALA A 22 38.65 8.20 40.21
N SER A 23 39.01 7.42 39.17
CA SER A 23 38.55 7.66 37.80
C SER A 23 37.01 7.61 37.79
N PRO A 24 36.32 8.73 37.47
CA PRO A 24 34.98 8.60 36.91
C PRO A 24 35.22 7.97 35.55
N THR A 25 34.67 6.78 35.32
CA THR A 25 34.51 6.27 33.97
C THR A 25 33.81 7.39 33.21
N TYR A 26 34.50 8.07 32.28
CA TYR A 26 33.91 9.10 31.44
C TYR A 26 32.87 8.38 30.59
N VAL A 27 31.64 8.28 31.08
CA VAL A 27 30.53 7.78 30.29
C VAL A 27 30.21 8.91 29.33
N GLY A 28 30.89 8.92 28.17
CA GLY A 28 30.61 9.89 27.12
C GLY A 28 29.12 9.83 26.80
N ALA A 29 28.40 10.89 27.15
CA ALA A 29 26.99 11.03 26.83
C ALA A 29 26.87 11.58 25.41
N GLU A 30 26.11 10.90 24.57
CA GLU A 30 25.75 11.41 23.24
C GLU A 30 24.37 12.05 23.32
N ILE A 31 24.22 13.25 22.77
CA ILE A 31 22.95 13.98 22.77
C ILE A 31 22.42 14.04 21.34
N ARG A 32 21.17 13.63 21.16
CA ARG A 32 20.42 13.74 19.91
C ARG A 32 19.21 14.61 20.11
N GLU A 33 19.06 15.63 19.28
CA GLU A 33 17.97 16.59 19.41
C GLU A 33 16.97 16.42 18.26
N THR A 34 15.68 16.38 18.60
CA THR A 34 14.58 16.40 17.64
C THR A 34 13.83 17.73 17.76
N HIS A 35 12.82 17.94 16.91
CA HIS A 35 11.99 19.16 17.03
C HIS A 35 11.23 19.23 18.37
N THR A 36 10.85 18.08 18.92
CA THR A 36 9.94 17.95 20.07
C THR A 36 10.61 17.40 21.33
N GLY A 37 11.88 16.98 21.25
CA GLY A 37 12.56 16.35 22.37
C GLY A 37 14.08 16.31 22.26
N ILE A 38 14.70 15.77 23.31
CA ILE A 38 16.16 15.55 23.40
C ILE A 38 16.35 14.11 23.91
N VAL A 39 17.23 13.35 23.27
CA VAL A 39 17.61 11.99 23.68
C VAL A 39 19.06 12.01 24.14
N ILE A 40 19.28 11.68 25.41
CA ILE A 40 20.61 11.55 26.01
C ILE A 40 20.95 10.07 26.09
N LEU A 41 22.04 9.65 25.46
CA LEU A 41 22.51 8.28 25.45
C LEU A 41 23.71 8.16 26.39
N ALA A 42 23.54 7.47 27.52
CA ALA A 42 24.58 7.32 28.53
C ALA A 42 24.66 5.86 29.02
N GLY A 43 25.81 5.24 28.83
CA GLY A 43 26.01 3.82 29.13
C GLY A 43 25.02 2.96 28.33
N GLY A 44 24.35 2.02 29.03
CA GLY A 44 23.32 1.15 28.46
C GLY A 44 21.91 1.75 28.41
N ARG A 45 21.73 3.05 28.68
CA ARG A 45 20.42 3.71 28.75
C ARG A 45 20.31 4.89 27.79
N ALA A 46 19.08 5.16 27.38
CA ALA A 46 18.66 6.36 26.70
C ALA A 46 17.60 7.09 27.56
N TYR A 47 17.72 8.41 27.64
CA TYR A 47 16.81 9.28 28.38
C TYR A 47 16.18 10.26 27.38
N LYS A 48 14.88 10.15 27.12
CA LYS A 48 14.16 11.00 26.18
C LYS A 48 13.35 12.05 26.95
N LEU A 49 13.72 13.30 26.76
CA LEU A 49 13.06 14.49 27.29
C LEU A 49 12.12 15.07 26.24
N LYS A 50 11.00 15.66 26.67
CA LYS A 50 10.10 16.44 25.81
C LYS A 50 10.46 17.92 25.96
N LYS A 51 10.55 18.66 24.85
CA LYS A 51 10.78 20.11 24.88
C LYS A 51 9.48 20.84 25.20
N PRO A 52 9.53 22.03 25.86
CA PRO A 52 8.36 22.84 26.13
C PRO A 52 7.86 23.55 24.86
N VAL A 53 7.30 22.78 23.92
CA VAL A 53 6.85 23.26 22.62
C VAL A 53 5.34 23.04 22.45
N VAL A 54 4.70 23.94 21.72
CA VAL A 54 3.31 23.82 21.28
C VAL A 54 3.29 23.81 19.76
N THR A 55 2.58 22.85 19.18
CA THR A 55 2.36 22.73 17.74
C THR A 55 0.87 22.49 17.48
N ASN A 56 0.47 22.40 16.21
CA ASN A 56 -0.90 22.05 15.84
C ASN A 56 -1.29 20.61 16.22
N LEU A 57 -0.33 19.76 16.63
CA LEU A 57 -0.55 18.34 16.91
C LEU A 57 -0.28 17.96 18.37
N LEU A 58 0.49 18.75 19.11
CA LEU A 58 0.86 18.45 20.48
C LEU A 58 1.14 19.70 21.30
N ASP A 59 0.90 19.59 22.60
CA ASP A 59 1.19 20.62 23.60
C ASP A 59 2.01 20.01 24.74
N PHE A 60 3.27 20.44 24.81
CA PHE A 60 4.21 20.08 25.88
C PHE A 60 4.60 21.31 26.72
N SER A 61 3.82 22.38 26.68
CA SER A 61 4.13 23.66 27.32
C SER A 61 4.33 23.55 28.83
N THR A 62 3.53 22.73 29.51
CA THR A 62 3.59 22.57 30.97
C THR A 62 4.28 21.26 31.38
N LEU A 63 4.83 21.26 32.59
CA LEU A 63 5.48 20.07 33.18
C LEU A 63 4.51 18.88 33.26
N GLU A 64 3.26 19.14 33.67
CA GLU A 64 2.22 18.11 33.79
C GLU A 64 1.86 17.48 32.43
N LEU A 65 1.82 18.28 31.35
CA LEU A 65 1.60 17.76 30.01
C LEU A 65 2.76 16.87 29.55
N ARG A 66 4.00 17.23 29.88
CA ARG A 66 5.18 16.41 29.57
C ARG A 66 5.24 15.13 30.40
N GLU A 67 4.81 15.16 31.66
CA GLU A 67 4.66 13.97 32.51
C GLU A 67 3.69 12.97 31.86
N ARG A 68 2.49 13.45 31.49
CA ARG A 68 1.46 12.64 30.82
C ARG A 68 1.97 12.08 29.49
N ALA A 69 2.68 12.89 28.70
CA ALA A 69 3.27 12.45 27.44
C ALA A 69 4.33 11.35 27.63
N CYS A 70 5.21 11.48 28.64
CA CYS A 70 6.20 10.45 28.95
C CYS A 70 5.53 9.14 29.40
N ALA A 71 4.53 9.21 30.28
CA ALA A 71 3.79 8.05 30.74
C ALA A 71 3.06 7.35 29.59
N ARG A 72 2.47 8.13 28.67
CA ARG A 72 1.78 7.62 27.49
C ARG A 72 2.73 6.96 26.50
N GLU A 73 3.91 7.55 26.25
CA GLU A 73 4.94 6.94 25.41
C GLU A 73 5.38 5.57 25.96
N VAL A 74 5.65 5.49 27.26
CA VAL A 74 6.00 4.22 27.93
C VAL A 74 4.87 3.20 27.76
N ALA A 75 3.61 3.59 28.04
CA ALA A 75 2.47 2.69 27.95
C ALA A 75 2.28 2.13 26.53
N LEU A 76 2.33 2.99 25.51
CA LEU A 76 2.07 2.58 24.12
C LEU A 76 3.18 1.70 23.55
N ASN A 77 4.43 2.04 23.80
CA ASN A 77 5.56 1.26 23.28
C ASN A 77 5.77 -0.05 24.04
N SER A 78 5.37 -0.11 25.32
CA SER A 78 5.45 -1.35 26.09
C SER A 78 4.54 -2.47 25.55
N ARG A 79 3.54 -2.15 24.72
CA ARG A 79 2.67 -3.13 24.06
C ARG A 79 3.43 -4.05 23.09
N ILE A 80 4.51 -3.55 22.48
CA ILE A 80 5.33 -4.28 21.51
C ILE A 80 6.77 -4.52 22.00
N SER A 81 7.29 -3.68 22.89
CA SER A 81 8.68 -3.74 23.37
C SER A 81 8.78 -3.38 24.86
N SER A 82 8.06 -4.12 25.71
CA SER A 82 8.02 -3.92 27.17
C SER A 82 9.40 -3.87 27.82
N ASP A 83 10.32 -4.73 27.38
CA ASP A 83 11.65 -4.81 27.97
C ASP A 83 12.53 -3.61 27.63
N SER A 84 12.17 -2.84 26.60
CA SER A 84 12.92 -1.67 26.16
C SER A 84 12.61 -0.44 27.01
N TYR A 85 11.39 -0.30 27.53
CA TYR A 85 10.95 0.87 28.29
C TYR A 85 10.99 0.57 29.80
N ILE A 86 11.90 1.25 30.50
CA ILE A 86 12.12 1.04 31.95
C ILE A 86 11.07 1.82 32.77
N GLY A 87 10.65 2.99 32.29
CA GLY A 87 9.63 3.82 32.93
C GLY A 87 9.85 5.32 32.74
N VAL A 88 9.18 6.11 33.57
CA VAL A 88 9.40 7.56 33.68
C VAL A 88 10.27 7.84 34.90
N SER A 89 11.23 8.75 34.76
CA SER A 89 12.07 9.27 35.84
C SER A 89 12.11 10.79 35.73
N HIS A 90 12.75 11.46 36.68
CA HIS A 90 12.91 12.91 36.67
C HIS A 90 14.39 13.28 36.68
N LEU A 91 14.80 14.21 35.81
CA LEU A 91 16.11 14.83 35.84
C LEU A 91 16.00 16.22 36.46
N THR A 92 16.74 16.46 37.53
CA THR A 92 16.86 17.78 38.14
C THR A 92 18.12 18.47 37.66
N ASP A 93 18.18 19.79 37.75
CA ASP A 93 19.45 20.49 37.69
C ASP A 93 20.34 20.10 38.91
N PRO A 94 21.65 20.39 38.87
CA PRO A 94 22.56 20.10 39.97
C PRO A 94 22.23 20.81 41.30
N GLU A 95 21.41 21.86 41.25
CA GLU A 95 20.98 22.65 42.41
C GLU A 95 19.70 22.08 43.06
N GLY A 96 19.11 21.03 42.47
CA GLY A 96 17.92 20.36 42.98
C GLY A 96 16.60 21.04 42.60
N GLY A 97 16.58 21.78 41.48
CA GLY A 97 15.38 22.37 40.92
C GLY A 97 14.30 21.35 40.51
N PRO A 98 13.13 21.82 40.05
CA PRO A 98 12.01 20.95 39.70
C PRO A 98 12.41 19.91 38.65
N GLY A 99 12.10 18.65 38.94
CA GLY A 99 12.50 17.52 38.09
C GLY A 99 11.74 17.51 36.77
N GLU A 100 12.49 17.48 35.67
CA GLU A 100 11.96 17.34 34.32
C GLU A 100 11.68 15.87 34.02
N PRO A 101 10.46 15.47 33.62
CA PRO A 101 10.14 14.08 33.32
C PRO A 101 10.90 13.60 32.08
N VAL A 102 11.44 12.38 32.19
CA VAL A 102 12.18 11.72 31.13
C VAL A 102 11.72 10.28 30.99
N VAL A 103 11.55 9.83 29.75
CA VAL A 103 11.40 8.42 29.44
C VAL A 103 12.76 7.74 29.54
N VAL A 104 12.86 6.71 30.39
CA VAL A 104 14.07 5.90 30.54
C VAL A 104 13.89 4.60 29.76
N MET A 105 14.79 4.34 28.83
CA MET A 105 14.74 3.14 27.98
C MET A 105 16.12 2.53 27.78
N ARG A 106 16.16 1.26 27.37
CA ARG A 106 17.40 0.58 26.97
C ARG A 106 17.98 1.27 25.74
N ARG A 107 19.30 1.47 25.74
CA ARG A 107 20.04 1.94 24.56
C ARG A 107 20.41 0.74 23.69
N TYR A 108 20.14 0.84 22.39
CA TYR A 108 20.52 -0.17 21.41
C TYR A 108 21.64 0.33 20.48
N PRO A 109 22.51 -0.55 19.97
CA PRO A 109 23.56 -0.17 19.03
C PRO A 109 22.99 0.35 17.72
N ASP A 110 23.46 1.51 17.23
CA ASP A 110 23.00 2.05 15.95
C ASP A 110 23.27 1.10 14.77
N ALA A 111 24.31 0.28 14.86
CA ALA A 111 24.65 -0.72 13.84
C ALA A 111 23.61 -1.85 13.72
N ALA A 112 22.75 -2.04 14.73
CA ALA A 112 21.64 -3.00 14.74
C ALA A 112 20.32 -2.38 14.26
N ARG A 113 20.26 -1.05 14.07
CA ARG A 113 19.08 -0.38 13.54
C ARG A 113 18.83 -0.82 12.09
N LEU A 114 17.60 -1.21 11.77
CA LEU A 114 17.22 -1.78 10.48
C LEU A 114 17.57 -0.84 9.32
N SER A 115 17.34 0.46 9.46
CA SER A 115 17.74 1.47 8.47
C SER A 115 19.25 1.55 8.24
N ALA A 116 20.07 1.39 9.28
CA ALA A 116 21.52 1.36 9.16
C ALA A 116 22.00 0.05 8.51
N MET A 117 21.37 -1.08 8.87
CA MET A 117 21.62 -2.37 8.23
C MET A 117 21.23 -2.36 6.76
N ALA A 118 20.10 -1.73 6.40
CA ALA A 118 19.61 -1.65 5.02
C ALA A 118 20.58 -0.88 4.14
N LYS A 119 21.05 0.29 4.61
CA LYS A 119 22.09 1.09 3.93
C LYS A 119 23.41 0.33 3.79
N ALA A 120 23.75 -0.52 4.76
CA ALA A 120 24.96 -1.34 4.74
C ALA A 120 24.80 -2.68 3.98
N GLY A 121 23.62 -2.98 3.41
CA GLY A 121 23.36 -4.26 2.74
C GLY A 121 23.36 -5.49 3.66
N ARG A 122 23.18 -5.30 4.97
CA ARG A 122 23.26 -6.36 6.00
C ARG A 122 21.92 -6.97 6.41
N VAL A 123 20.80 -6.45 5.89
CA VAL A 123 19.47 -7.02 6.15
C VAL A 123 19.29 -8.32 5.40
N THR A 124 18.82 -9.34 6.10
CA THR A 124 18.53 -10.67 5.55
C THR A 124 17.03 -10.95 5.66
N LYS A 125 16.54 -11.94 4.93
CA LYS A 125 15.16 -12.42 5.03
C LYS A 125 14.78 -12.83 6.45
N SER A 126 15.66 -13.53 7.16
CA SER A 126 15.44 -13.94 8.55
C SER A 126 15.23 -12.77 9.52
N HIS A 127 15.89 -11.63 9.30
CA HIS A 127 15.61 -10.43 10.09
C HIS A 127 14.18 -9.93 9.86
N LEU A 128 13.72 -9.93 8.61
CA LEU A 128 12.37 -9.49 8.25
C LEU A 128 11.29 -10.50 8.65
N ASP A 129 11.60 -11.79 8.65
CA ASP A 129 10.71 -12.83 9.19
C ASP A 129 10.43 -12.56 10.67
N ALA A 130 11.47 -12.34 11.47
CA ALA A 130 11.32 -12.03 12.90
C ALA A 130 10.56 -10.72 13.14
N VAL A 131 10.82 -9.69 12.33
CA VAL A 131 10.10 -8.39 12.40
C VAL A 131 8.62 -8.60 12.08
N ALA A 132 8.30 -9.32 11.00
CA ALA A 132 6.92 -9.61 10.62
C ALA A 132 6.19 -10.45 11.68
N GLU A 133 6.87 -11.40 12.32
CA GLU A 133 6.33 -12.22 13.41
C GLU A 133 5.95 -11.38 14.63
N VAL A 134 6.84 -10.50 15.09
CA VAL A 134 6.57 -9.60 16.22
C VAL A 134 5.43 -8.64 15.88
N LEU A 135 5.42 -8.05 14.68
CA LEU A 135 4.38 -7.11 14.27
C LEU A 135 3.01 -7.78 14.12
N ALA A 136 2.94 -8.94 13.45
CA ALA A 136 1.70 -9.69 13.30
C ALA A 136 1.14 -10.14 14.67
N ALA A 137 2.01 -10.57 15.59
CA ALA A 137 1.62 -10.92 16.95
C ALA A 137 1.12 -9.71 17.75
N PHE A 138 1.73 -8.54 17.58
CA PHE A 138 1.23 -7.28 18.14
C PHE A 138 -0.14 -6.92 17.57
N HIS A 139 -0.31 -6.88 16.25
CA HIS A 139 -1.59 -6.56 15.59
C HIS A 139 -2.71 -7.53 15.97
N LYS A 140 -2.39 -8.82 16.19
CA LYS A 140 -3.37 -9.80 16.68
C LYS A 140 -3.95 -9.42 18.05
N ARG A 141 -3.12 -8.87 18.94
CA ARG A 141 -3.49 -8.50 20.32
C ARG A 141 -3.84 -7.03 20.50
N ALA A 142 -3.63 -6.20 19.47
CA ALA A 142 -3.92 -4.77 19.51
C ALA A 142 -5.39 -4.49 19.84
N ASP A 143 -5.62 -3.37 20.50
CA ASP A 143 -6.96 -2.96 20.92
C ASP A 143 -7.85 -2.69 19.70
N ARG A 144 -9.13 -3.01 19.87
CA ARG A 144 -10.21 -2.82 18.90
C ARG A 144 -11.44 -2.36 19.64
N SER A 145 -12.16 -1.44 19.05
CA SER A 145 -13.42 -0.91 19.59
C SER A 145 -14.20 -0.24 18.46
N PRO A 146 -15.51 0.01 18.64
CA PRO A 146 -16.28 0.77 17.65
C PRO A 146 -15.66 2.13 17.30
N SER A 147 -15.05 2.83 18.27
CA SER A 147 -14.35 4.10 18.03
C SER A 147 -13.02 3.94 17.27
N ILE A 148 -12.39 2.77 17.33
CA ILE A 148 -11.22 2.44 16.51
C ILE A 148 -11.67 2.08 15.10
N ASP A 149 -12.75 1.30 14.96
CA ASP A 149 -13.33 0.87 13.68
C ASP A 149 -13.76 2.06 12.80
N GLU A 150 -14.18 3.17 13.41
CA GLU A 150 -14.46 4.44 12.71
C GLU A 150 -13.30 4.89 11.80
N ALA A 151 -12.05 4.58 12.16
CA ALA A 151 -10.88 4.93 11.34
C ALA A 151 -10.79 4.14 10.02
N GLY A 152 -11.49 3.00 9.91
CA GLY A 152 -11.58 2.20 8.69
C GLY A 152 -12.80 2.49 7.84
N ALA A 153 -13.72 3.35 8.32
CA ALA A 153 -14.90 3.73 7.55
C ALA A 153 -14.50 4.44 6.25
N LEU A 154 -15.31 4.27 5.20
CA LEU A 154 -15.00 4.84 3.88
C LEU A 154 -14.76 6.36 3.95
N ASP A 155 -15.63 7.08 4.65
CA ASP A 155 -15.52 8.53 4.82
C ASP A 155 -14.24 8.93 5.57
N ALA A 156 -13.86 8.17 6.61
CA ALA A 156 -12.61 8.41 7.33
C ALA A 156 -11.36 8.16 6.46
N VAL A 157 -11.42 7.18 5.55
CA VAL A 157 -10.34 6.95 4.57
C VAL A 157 -10.28 8.10 3.56
N VAL A 158 -11.41 8.57 3.05
CA VAL A 158 -11.49 9.75 2.16
C VAL A 158 -10.89 10.97 2.85
N ASP A 159 -11.37 11.31 4.04
CA ASP A 159 -10.94 12.48 4.80
C ASP A 159 -9.43 12.45 5.06
N ARG A 160 -8.88 11.29 5.45
CA ARG A 160 -7.45 11.12 5.71
C ARG A 160 -6.58 11.38 4.47
N TRP A 161 -7.02 10.92 3.30
CA TRP A 161 -6.33 11.19 2.03
C TRP A 161 -6.44 12.67 1.64
N GLU A 162 -7.64 13.24 1.74
CA GLU A 162 -7.93 14.63 1.43
C GLU A 162 -7.12 15.59 2.34
N ASP A 163 -7.11 15.37 3.65
CA ASP A 163 -6.31 16.14 4.61
C ASP A 163 -4.82 16.12 4.27
N THR A 164 -4.31 14.96 3.85
CA THR A 164 -2.91 14.81 3.45
C THR A 164 -2.65 15.60 2.17
N LEU A 165 -3.49 15.46 1.15
CA LEU A 165 -3.36 16.14 -0.13
C LEU A 165 -3.51 17.66 -0.01
N THR A 166 -4.54 18.16 0.69
CA THR A 166 -4.74 19.59 0.95
C THR A 166 -3.56 20.20 1.70
N SER A 167 -2.96 19.47 2.64
CA SER A 167 -1.76 19.96 3.32
C SER A 167 -0.53 20.09 2.41
N LEU A 168 -0.51 19.36 1.28
CA LEU A 168 0.55 19.41 0.27
C LEU A 168 0.35 20.54 -0.77
N GLU A 169 -0.87 21.06 -0.94
CA GLU A 169 -1.19 22.07 -1.96
C GLU A 169 -0.33 23.32 -1.84
N LYS A 170 -0.06 23.78 -0.61
CA LYS A 170 0.80 24.94 -0.35
C LYS A 170 2.27 24.76 -0.79
N TYR A 171 2.70 23.54 -1.12
CA TYR A 171 4.05 23.24 -1.59
C TYR A 171 4.12 23.01 -3.11
N ILE A 172 2.99 23.11 -3.82
CA ILE A 172 2.95 23.06 -5.28
C ILE A 172 3.72 24.23 -5.87
N GLY A 173 4.53 23.97 -6.89
CA GLY A 173 5.37 24.96 -7.57
C GLY A 173 6.63 25.35 -6.81
N THR A 174 6.83 24.88 -5.57
CA THR A 174 8.06 25.11 -4.79
C THR A 174 8.83 23.83 -4.51
N VAL A 175 8.14 22.79 -4.02
CA VAL A 175 8.73 21.48 -3.73
C VAL A 175 8.13 20.41 -4.64
N LEU A 176 6.84 20.53 -4.93
CA LEU A 176 6.06 19.51 -5.64
C LEU A 176 5.56 20.02 -6.98
N ALA A 177 5.50 19.13 -7.97
CA ALA A 177 4.86 19.41 -9.25
C ALA A 177 3.33 19.34 -9.11
N ALA A 178 2.61 20.29 -9.72
CA ALA A 178 1.15 20.32 -9.68
C ALA A 178 0.52 19.07 -10.31
N ASP A 179 1.10 18.60 -11.41
CA ASP A 179 0.62 17.42 -12.14
C ASP A 179 0.74 16.13 -11.33
N ASP A 180 1.83 15.99 -10.55
CA ASP A 180 2.03 14.83 -9.68
C ASP A 180 0.98 14.79 -8.56
N VAL A 181 0.76 15.92 -7.86
CA VAL A 181 -0.24 15.98 -6.78
C VAL A 181 -1.65 15.73 -7.32
N ARG A 182 -1.97 16.30 -8.50
CA ARG A 182 -3.26 16.05 -9.18
C ARG A 182 -3.41 14.57 -9.55
N MET A 183 -2.36 13.94 -10.06
CA MET A 183 -2.37 12.52 -10.40
C MET A 183 -2.55 11.62 -9.18
N VAL A 184 -1.85 11.90 -8.07
CA VAL A 184 -2.03 11.19 -6.80
C VAL A 184 -3.49 11.27 -6.37
N ARG A 185 -4.06 12.49 -6.37
CA ARG A 185 -5.47 12.72 -6.02
C ARG A 185 -6.40 11.88 -6.90
N THR A 186 -6.26 11.97 -8.23
CA THR A 186 -7.09 11.21 -9.18
C THR A 186 -7.03 9.71 -8.93
N LEU A 187 -5.84 9.13 -8.79
CA LEU A 187 -5.69 7.67 -8.63
C LEU A 187 -6.18 7.20 -7.25
N ALA A 188 -5.93 7.97 -6.19
CA ALA A 188 -6.43 7.64 -4.85
C ALA A 188 -7.96 7.71 -4.79
N THR A 189 -8.57 8.79 -5.28
CA THR A 189 -10.03 8.92 -5.36
C THR A 189 -10.63 7.80 -6.21
N GLN A 190 -10.03 7.50 -7.36
CA GLN A 190 -10.51 6.42 -8.22
C GLN A 190 -10.48 5.06 -7.51
N PHE A 191 -9.40 4.76 -6.78
CA PHE A 191 -9.35 3.55 -5.96
C PHE A 191 -10.50 3.57 -4.94
N ILE A 192 -10.68 4.62 -4.17
CA ILE A 192 -11.69 4.65 -3.10
C ILE A 192 -13.14 4.51 -3.62
N SER A 193 -13.53 5.24 -4.67
CA SER A 193 -14.92 5.39 -5.13
C SER A 193 -15.66 4.07 -5.44
N GLY A 194 -14.94 3.02 -5.82
CA GLY A 194 -15.52 1.71 -6.17
C GLY A 194 -15.46 0.64 -5.09
N ARG A 195 -14.87 0.93 -3.92
CA ARG A 195 -14.43 -0.11 -2.95
C ARG A 195 -15.02 0.07 -1.55
N ALA A 196 -16.22 0.63 -1.43
CA ALA A 196 -16.97 0.69 -0.17
C ALA A 196 -17.11 -0.70 0.48
N VAL A 197 -17.37 -1.74 -0.33
CA VAL A 197 -17.47 -3.13 0.15
C VAL A 197 -16.15 -3.63 0.74
N LEU A 198 -15.01 -3.33 0.09
CA LEU A 198 -13.69 -3.71 0.62
C LEU A 198 -13.46 -3.10 2.01
N PHE A 199 -13.63 -1.79 2.17
CA PHE A 199 -13.39 -1.12 3.46
C PHE A 199 -14.36 -1.59 4.54
N ALA A 200 -15.64 -1.79 4.22
CA ALA A 200 -16.61 -2.39 5.15
C ALA A 200 -16.20 -3.81 5.56
N GLN A 201 -15.67 -4.63 4.63
CA GLN A 201 -15.17 -5.96 4.95
C GLN A 201 -13.93 -5.90 5.85
N ARG A 202 -13.03 -4.91 5.68
CA ARG A 202 -11.88 -4.72 6.59
C ARG A 202 -12.34 -4.54 8.04
N ILE A 203 -13.38 -3.73 8.26
CA ILE A 203 -13.98 -3.54 9.59
C ILE A 203 -14.60 -4.85 10.09
N ALA A 204 -15.41 -5.51 9.26
CA ALA A 204 -16.06 -6.77 9.62
C ALA A 204 -15.06 -7.89 9.96
N ASP A 205 -13.89 -7.89 9.32
CA ASP A 205 -12.80 -8.82 9.55
C ASP A 205 -11.89 -8.40 10.73
N HIS A 206 -12.28 -7.38 11.50
CA HIS A 206 -11.54 -6.84 12.65
C HIS A 206 -10.11 -6.41 12.32
N ARG A 207 -9.91 -5.80 11.15
CA ARG A 207 -8.60 -5.36 10.65
C ARG A 207 -8.20 -3.96 11.10
N ILE A 208 -9.15 -3.17 11.63
CA ILE A 208 -8.87 -1.85 12.17
C ILE A 208 -8.45 -1.99 13.62
N ILE A 209 -7.28 -1.46 13.94
CA ILE A 209 -6.60 -1.67 15.22
C ILE A 209 -6.01 -0.36 15.74
N ASP A 210 -5.72 -0.34 17.04
CA ASP A 210 -4.80 0.63 17.59
C ASP A 210 -3.33 0.17 17.36
N GLY A 211 -2.77 0.53 16.20
CA GLY A 211 -1.49 0.03 15.67
C GLY A 211 -0.24 0.72 16.23
N HIS A 212 0.83 0.78 15.43
CA HIS A 212 2.06 1.51 15.75
C HIS A 212 2.00 2.98 15.33
N GLY A 213 1.44 3.28 14.16
CA GLY A 213 1.18 4.61 13.61
C GLY A 213 2.30 5.19 12.73
N ASP A 214 3.57 4.93 13.05
CA ASP A 214 4.75 5.45 12.31
C ASP A 214 5.94 4.45 12.30
N LEU A 215 5.71 3.17 11.98
CA LEU A 215 6.76 2.14 12.06
C LEU A 215 7.79 2.27 10.93
N MET A 216 8.85 3.04 11.18
CA MET A 216 9.95 3.26 10.26
C MET A 216 11.12 2.30 10.52
N ALA A 217 11.98 2.04 9.53
CA ALA A 217 13.18 1.23 9.72
C ALA A 217 14.20 1.91 10.65
N SER A 218 14.04 3.21 10.97
CA SER A 218 14.80 3.90 12.00
C SER A 218 14.52 3.40 13.42
N ASP A 219 13.34 2.81 13.62
CA ASP A 219 12.80 2.53 14.95
C ASP A 219 12.72 1.03 15.23
N VAL A 220 13.16 0.23 14.25
CA VAL A 220 13.37 -1.21 14.37
C VAL A 220 14.85 -1.51 14.60
N PHE A 221 15.16 -2.29 15.63
CA PHE A 221 16.52 -2.80 15.93
C PHE A 221 16.53 -4.32 15.85
N CYS A 222 17.36 -4.89 14.98
CA CYS A 222 17.50 -6.33 14.82
C CYS A 222 18.61 -6.85 15.73
N LEU A 223 18.23 -7.49 16.85
CA LEU A 223 19.15 -8.01 17.85
C LEU A 223 19.17 -9.55 17.83
N PRO A 224 20.20 -10.19 18.42
CA PRO A 224 20.28 -11.65 18.48
C PRO A 224 19.12 -12.33 19.21
N ASP A 225 18.52 -11.66 20.19
CA ASP A 225 17.39 -12.11 21.00
C ASP A 225 16.01 -11.77 20.40
N GLY A 226 15.98 -11.07 19.26
CA GLY A 226 14.78 -10.69 18.53
C GLY A 226 14.75 -9.21 18.16
N PRO A 227 13.86 -8.80 17.25
CA PRO A 227 13.74 -7.41 16.90
C PRO A 227 13.01 -6.62 17.98
N VAL A 228 13.43 -5.37 18.17
CA VAL A 228 12.79 -4.39 19.03
C VAL A 228 12.21 -3.28 18.17
N MET A 229 10.96 -2.87 18.45
CA MET A 229 10.26 -1.81 17.73
C MET A 229 9.90 -0.69 18.71
N LEU A 230 10.31 0.52 18.37
CA LEU A 230 10.22 1.69 19.24
C LEU A 230 9.46 2.82 18.54
N ASP A 231 9.20 3.90 19.27
CA ASP A 231 8.64 5.15 18.76
C ASP A 231 7.23 5.02 18.16
N CYS A 232 6.39 4.19 18.80
CA CYS A 232 4.95 4.15 18.55
C CYS A 232 4.33 5.55 18.75
N LEU A 233 3.49 5.97 17.81
CA LEU A 233 2.93 7.32 17.75
C LEU A 233 2.07 7.62 18.98
N GLU A 234 2.53 8.55 19.81
CA GLU A 234 2.00 8.78 21.15
C GLU A 234 1.04 9.96 21.28
N PHE A 235 1.10 10.95 20.39
CA PHE A 235 0.43 12.24 20.60
C PHE A 235 -1.00 12.33 20.04
N GLU A 236 -1.40 11.48 19.09
CA GLU A 236 -2.75 11.49 18.51
C GLU A 236 -3.24 10.08 18.17
N ASP A 237 -4.28 9.62 18.86
CA ASP A 237 -4.81 8.25 18.70
C ASP A 237 -5.38 8.01 17.31
N ARG A 238 -6.02 9.02 16.71
CA ARG A 238 -6.61 8.89 15.38
C ARG A 238 -5.59 8.59 14.27
N LEU A 239 -4.33 8.96 14.48
CA LEU A 239 -3.24 8.65 13.54
C LEU A 239 -2.70 7.22 13.69
N ARG A 240 -2.96 6.59 14.85
CA ARG A 240 -2.56 5.22 15.18
C ARG A 240 -3.68 4.21 14.96
N HIS A 241 -4.94 4.64 15.07
CA HIS A 241 -6.11 3.88 14.66
C HIS A 241 -6.11 3.73 13.14
N ALA A 242 -5.82 2.53 12.66
CA ALA A 242 -5.69 2.27 11.23
C ALA A 242 -5.92 0.80 10.93
N ASP A 243 -6.07 0.51 9.64
CA ASP A 243 -5.98 -0.86 9.16
C ASP A 243 -4.61 -1.46 9.49
N SER A 244 -4.57 -2.67 10.02
CA SER A 244 -3.31 -3.37 10.34
C SER A 244 -2.36 -3.53 9.15
N LEU A 245 -2.90 -3.59 7.92
CA LEU A 245 -2.12 -3.61 6.69
C LEU A 245 -1.53 -2.24 6.36
N ASP A 246 -2.25 -1.16 6.70
CA ASP A 246 -1.76 0.22 6.58
C ASP A 246 -0.61 0.50 7.56
N ASP A 247 -0.71 -0.03 8.78
CA ASP A 247 0.36 0.05 9.77
C ASP A 247 1.64 -0.67 9.32
N ALA A 248 1.50 -1.90 8.80
CA ALA A 248 2.63 -2.66 8.24
C ALA A 248 3.20 -2.02 6.96
N ALA A 249 2.35 -1.43 6.12
CA ALA A 249 2.77 -0.75 4.89
C ALA A 249 3.78 0.37 5.14
N PHE A 250 3.79 0.95 6.35
CA PHE A 250 4.75 1.99 6.72
C PHE A 250 6.20 1.48 6.63
N LEU A 251 6.49 0.32 7.22
CA LEU A 251 7.85 -0.22 7.20
C LEU A 251 8.27 -0.65 5.79
N ALA A 252 7.34 -1.22 5.02
CA ALA A 252 7.58 -1.61 3.64
C ALA A 252 7.94 -0.41 2.76
N MET A 253 7.17 0.68 2.91
CA MET A 253 7.43 1.96 2.25
C MET A 253 8.82 2.50 2.61
N ASP A 254 9.20 2.48 3.89
CA ASP A 254 10.50 3.01 4.30
C ASP A 254 11.69 2.15 3.81
N LEU A 255 11.53 0.82 3.77
CA LEU A 255 12.52 -0.08 3.17
C LEU A 255 12.72 0.22 1.67
N GLU A 256 11.64 0.46 0.92
CA GLU A 256 11.73 0.91 -0.47
C GLU A 256 12.39 2.29 -0.59
N PHE A 257 12.04 3.23 0.29
CA PHE A 257 12.66 4.55 0.33
C PHE A 257 14.17 4.47 0.58
N LEU A 258 14.63 3.48 1.37
CA LEU A 258 16.04 3.17 1.59
C LEU A 258 16.72 2.44 0.42
N GLY A 259 16.00 2.20 -0.68
CA GLY A 259 16.51 1.55 -1.90
C GLY A 259 16.40 0.03 -1.86
N ARG A 260 15.62 -0.54 -0.95
CA ARG A 260 15.42 -1.99 -0.77
C ARG A 260 13.96 -2.40 -0.96
N ARG A 261 13.43 -2.08 -2.15
CA ARG A 261 12.07 -2.49 -2.57
C ARG A 261 11.89 -4.01 -2.47
N ASP A 262 12.90 -4.77 -2.85
CA ASP A 262 12.95 -6.23 -2.72
C ASP A 262 12.66 -6.72 -1.29
N LEU A 263 13.19 -6.00 -0.29
CA LEU A 263 12.97 -6.30 1.12
C LEU A 263 11.61 -5.80 1.62
N GLY A 264 11.14 -4.65 1.15
CA GLY A 264 9.80 -4.15 1.46
C GLY A 264 8.71 -5.11 0.97
N GLU A 265 8.83 -5.61 -0.26
CA GLU A 265 7.94 -6.62 -0.85
C GLU A 265 8.01 -7.94 -0.07
N TYR A 266 9.22 -8.41 0.26
CA TYR A 266 9.40 -9.62 1.07
C TYR A 266 8.72 -9.49 2.44
N PHE A 267 8.96 -8.38 3.15
CA PHE A 267 8.36 -8.11 4.46
C PHE A 267 6.84 -8.09 4.39
N MET A 268 6.25 -7.39 3.40
CA MET A 268 4.79 -7.33 3.25
C MET A 268 4.18 -8.71 2.99
N ASN A 269 4.79 -9.50 2.12
CA ASN A 269 4.31 -10.86 1.83
C ASN A 269 4.36 -11.74 3.09
N ARG A 270 5.46 -11.66 3.86
CA ARG A 270 5.59 -12.43 5.09
C ARG A 270 4.60 -11.97 6.17
N TYR A 271 4.41 -10.66 6.33
CA TYR A 271 3.42 -10.11 7.26
C TYR A 271 2.00 -10.57 6.91
N VAL A 272 1.61 -10.54 5.63
CA VAL A 272 0.27 -10.98 5.19
C VAL A 272 0.06 -12.47 5.43
N GLU A 273 1.09 -13.30 5.16
CA GLU A 273 1.05 -14.73 5.46
C GLU A 273 0.82 -14.99 6.96
N LEU A 274 1.58 -14.32 7.83
CA LEU A 274 1.52 -14.49 9.29
C LEU A 274 0.23 -13.94 9.92
N SER A 275 -0.28 -12.84 9.39
CA SER A 275 -1.53 -12.20 9.83
C SER A 275 -2.78 -12.84 9.23
N ALA A 276 -2.60 -13.83 8.33
CA ALA A 276 -3.67 -14.48 7.57
C ALA A 276 -4.65 -13.46 6.98
N ASP A 277 -4.10 -12.41 6.38
CA ASP A 277 -4.87 -11.30 5.84
C ASP A 277 -5.28 -11.56 4.37
N PRO A 278 -6.57 -11.70 4.04
CA PRO A 278 -7.01 -11.97 2.67
C PRO A 278 -7.00 -10.71 1.77
N ALA A 279 -6.47 -9.58 2.24
CA ALA A 279 -6.46 -8.32 1.50
C ALA A 279 -5.90 -8.47 0.07
N PRO A 280 -6.58 -7.86 -0.92
CA PRO A 280 -6.09 -7.83 -2.29
C PRO A 280 -4.76 -7.08 -2.36
N GLU A 281 -3.85 -7.52 -3.23
CA GLU A 281 -2.57 -6.86 -3.47
C GLU A 281 -2.71 -5.36 -3.81
N PRO A 282 -3.68 -4.93 -4.62
CA PRO A 282 -3.96 -3.51 -4.82
C PRO A 282 -4.14 -2.67 -3.54
N LEU A 283 -4.74 -3.22 -2.48
CA LEU A 283 -4.89 -2.51 -1.21
C LEU A 283 -3.54 -2.30 -0.50
N ARG A 284 -2.60 -3.25 -0.64
CA ARG A 284 -1.24 -3.12 -0.09
C ARG A 284 -0.53 -1.93 -0.72
N HIS A 285 -0.58 -1.83 -2.04
CA HIS A 285 0.00 -0.71 -2.77
C HIS A 285 -0.70 0.62 -2.45
N PHE A 286 -2.02 0.62 -2.31
CA PHE A 286 -2.77 1.80 -1.89
C PHE A 286 -2.28 2.33 -0.53
N TYR A 287 -2.09 1.45 0.47
CA TYR A 287 -1.56 1.88 1.77
C TYR A 287 -0.08 2.29 1.74
N ILE A 288 0.77 1.59 0.99
CA ILE A 288 2.17 2.02 0.80
C ILE A 288 2.22 3.42 0.18
N ALA A 289 1.37 3.70 -0.82
CA ALA A 289 1.27 5.02 -1.42
C ALA A 289 0.81 6.08 -0.41
N TYR A 290 -0.20 5.77 0.41
CA TYR A 290 -0.66 6.66 1.47
C TYR A 290 0.48 7.02 2.44
N ARG A 291 1.20 6.01 2.96
CA ARG A 291 2.33 6.22 3.89
C ARG A 291 3.47 6.99 3.24
N SER A 292 3.75 6.74 1.96
CA SER A 292 4.71 7.54 1.20
C SER A 292 4.29 9.01 1.12
N LEU A 293 3.00 9.29 0.87
CA LEU A 293 2.48 10.66 0.82
C LEU A 293 2.53 11.37 2.18
N VAL A 294 2.26 10.65 3.28
CA VAL A 294 2.45 11.16 4.65
C VAL A 294 3.91 11.57 4.87
N ARG A 295 4.89 10.78 4.40
CA ARG A 295 6.30 11.15 4.48
C ARG A 295 6.68 12.32 3.58
N ALA A 296 6.09 12.43 2.39
CA ALA A 296 6.25 13.60 1.54
C ALA A 296 5.82 14.88 2.28
N LYS A 297 4.68 14.86 2.98
CA LYS A 297 4.19 15.98 3.81
C LYS A 297 5.18 16.36 4.91
N VAL A 298 5.77 15.37 5.59
CA VAL A 298 6.80 15.62 6.61
C VAL A 298 8.05 16.24 5.99
N ASP A 299 8.53 15.74 4.85
CA ASP A 299 9.69 16.30 4.16
C ASP A 299 9.44 17.72 3.61
N CYS A 300 8.24 18.01 3.09
CA CYS A 300 7.84 19.37 2.71
C CYS A 300 7.85 20.33 3.91
N THR A 301 7.39 19.87 5.07
CA THR A 301 7.44 20.67 6.32
C THR A 301 8.89 20.95 6.72
N ARG A 302 9.76 19.94 6.68
CA ARG A 302 11.20 20.10 6.96
C ARG A 302 11.88 21.06 5.98
N PHE A 303 11.50 21.01 4.71
CA PHE A 303 11.98 21.96 3.70
C PHE A 303 11.61 23.40 4.06
N ALA A 304 10.35 23.65 4.46
CA ALA A 304 9.91 24.97 4.90
C ALA A 304 10.64 25.46 6.17
N GLN A 305 11.09 24.53 7.02
CA GLN A 305 11.93 24.80 8.19
C GLN A 305 13.43 25.00 7.83
N GLY A 306 13.78 25.09 6.55
CA GLY A 306 15.14 25.40 6.08
C GLY A 306 15.99 24.20 5.68
N GLN A 307 15.51 22.96 5.84
CA GLN A 307 16.25 21.77 5.44
C GLN A 307 16.14 21.52 3.93
N ARG A 308 16.96 22.22 3.13
CA ARG A 308 16.90 22.15 1.65
C ARG A 308 17.01 20.74 1.08
N ALA A 309 17.78 19.84 1.71
CA ALA A 309 17.90 18.45 1.30
C ALA A 309 16.60 17.64 1.41
N ALA A 310 15.59 18.13 2.13
CA ALA A 310 14.28 17.49 2.24
C ALA A 310 13.46 17.55 0.93
N LEU A 311 13.76 18.51 0.03
CA LEU A 311 13.08 18.61 -1.26
C LEU A 311 13.20 17.32 -2.06
N ALA A 312 14.42 16.81 -2.26
CA ALA A 312 14.66 15.59 -3.02
C ALA A 312 13.95 14.36 -2.41
N ARG A 313 13.83 14.33 -1.08
CA ARG A 313 13.10 13.26 -0.37
C ARG A 313 11.59 13.38 -0.57
N ALA A 314 11.03 14.58 -0.48
CA ALA A 314 9.61 14.82 -0.74
C ALA A 314 9.24 14.41 -2.17
N THR A 315 10.01 14.82 -3.17
CA THR A 315 9.79 14.43 -4.57
C THR A 315 9.89 12.92 -4.76
N LYS A 316 10.87 12.25 -4.12
CA LYS A 316 11.01 10.79 -4.17
C LYS A 316 9.79 10.09 -3.56
N HIS A 317 9.28 10.54 -2.41
CA HIS A 317 8.10 9.98 -1.79
C HIS A 317 6.83 10.16 -2.66
N VAL A 318 6.66 11.31 -3.33
CA VAL A 318 5.54 11.50 -4.28
C VAL A 318 5.66 10.56 -5.48
N SER A 319 6.86 10.39 -6.04
CA SER A 319 7.09 9.45 -7.13
C SER A 319 6.79 7.99 -6.73
N MET A 320 7.19 7.59 -5.52
CA MET A 320 6.84 6.27 -4.96
C MET A 320 5.33 6.12 -4.79
N ALA A 321 4.64 7.15 -4.29
CA ALA A 321 3.18 7.13 -4.14
C ALA A 321 2.48 6.94 -5.50
N LEU A 322 2.94 7.63 -6.55
CA LEU A 322 2.41 7.47 -7.91
C LEU A 322 2.65 6.07 -8.48
N SER A 323 3.85 5.52 -8.30
CA SER A 323 4.21 4.16 -8.71
C SER A 323 3.27 3.13 -8.06
N HIS A 324 3.07 3.23 -6.75
CA HIS A 324 2.18 2.34 -6.03
C HIS A 324 0.71 2.56 -6.35
N LEU A 325 0.22 3.79 -6.54
CA LEU A 325 -1.15 4.03 -6.98
C LEU A 325 -1.43 3.45 -8.38
N SER A 326 -0.44 3.49 -9.27
CA SER A 326 -0.53 2.84 -10.58
C SER A 326 -0.62 1.31 -10.48
N ALA A 327 0.12 0.72 -9.54
CA ALA A 327 0.05 -0.71 -9.22
C ALA A 327 -1.23 -1.09 -8.47
N ALA A 328 -1.76 -0.19 -7.64
CA ALA A 328 -3.02 -0.35 -6.91
C ALA A 328 -4.26 -0.23 -7.83
N THR A 329 -4.09 0.15 -9.09
CA THR A 329 -5.21 0.38 -9.99
C THR A 329 -5.94 -0.93 -10.29
N VAL A 330 -7.19 -1.00 -9.85
CA VAL A 330 -8.09 -2.14 -10.09
C VAL A 330 -8.77 -1.98 -11.44
N ARG A 331 -8.59 -2.94 -12.34
CA ARG A 331 -9.00 -2.84 -13.76
C ARG A 331 -10.07 -3.85 -14.13
N LEU A 332 -10.87 -3.51 -15.14
CA LEU A 332 -11.72 -4.47 -15.85
C LEU A 332 -11.16 -4.70 -17.26
N VAL A 333 -10.73 -5.92 -17.54
CA VAL A 333 -10.16 -6.28 -18.84
C VAL A 333 -11.12 -7.20 -19.57
N LEU A 334 -11.52 -6.84 -20.78
CA LEU A 334 -12.30 -7.71 -21.65
C LEU A 334 -11.36 -8.37 -22.65
N VAL A 335 -11.41 -9.69 -22.71
CA VAL A 335 -10.72 -10.46 -23.76
C VAL A 335 -11.76 -11.14 -24.61
N GLY A 336 -11.77 -10.83 -25.91
CA GLY A 336 -12.74 -11.40 -26.84
C GLY A 336 -12.24 -11.73 -28.22
N GLY A 337 -13.16 -12.21 -29.08
CA GLY A 337 -12.86 -12.85 -30.35
C GLY A 337 -13.49 -14.24 -30.53
N GLY A 338 -13.43 -14.78 -31.75
CA GLY A 338 -14.04 -16.06 -32.12
C GLY A 338 -13.43 -17.28 -31.39
N PRO A 339 -14.12 -18.44 -31.37
CA PRO A 339 -13.51 -19.70 -30.90
C PRO A 339 -12.18 -20.00 -31.61
N GLY A 340 -11.20 -20.55 -30.88
CA GLY A 340 -9.89 -20.88 -31.47
C GLY A 340 -8.92 -19.71 -31.67
N THR A 341 -9.33 -18.45 -31.44
CA THR A 341 -8.45 -17.27 -31.64
C THR A 341 -7.46 -17.01 -30.50
N GLY A 342 -7.42 -17.82 -29.45
CA GLY A 342 -6.40 -17.71 -28.38
C GLY A 342 -6.78 -16.87 -27.15
N LYS A 343 -8.02 -16.37 -27.06
CA LYS A 343 -8.54 -15.58 -25.91
C LYS A 343 -8.16 -16.13 -24.53
N SER A 344 -8.55 -17.37 -24.24
CA SER A 344 -8.34 -17.96 -22.91
C SER A 344 -6.86 -18.14 -22.58
N THR A 345 -6.02 -18.34 -23.61
CA THR A 345 -4.56 -18.39 -23.45
C THR A 345 -4.01 -17.01 -23.10
N LEU A 346 -4.44 -15.97 -23.82
CA LEU A 346 -4.05 -14.59 -23.55
C LEU A 346 -4.53 -14.15 -22.15
N ALA A 347 -5.80 -14.38 -21.81
CA ALA A 347 -6.39 -14.06 -20.51
C ALA A 347 -5.61 -14.70 -19.36
N ARG A 348 -5.28 -16.00 -19.47
CA ARG A 348 -4.47 -16.72 -18.46
C ARG A 348 -3.11 -16.07 -18.29
N ARG A 349 -2.40 -15.80 -19.39
CA ARG A 349 -1.05 -15.26 -19.30
C ARG A 349 -1.02 -13.84 -18.72
N ILE A 350 -1.94 -12.97 -19.13
CA ILE A 350 -2.08 -11.63 -18.54
C ILE A 350 -2.42 -11.71 -17.05
N SER A 351 -3.28 -12.66 -16.64
CA SER A 351 -3.69 -12.79 -15.24
C SER A 351 -2.55 -13.09 -14.29
N GLU A 352 -1.54 -13.86 -14.74
CA GLU A 352 -0.37 -14.23 -13.94
C GLU A 352 0.47 -13.01 -13.57
N ASN A 353 0.61 -12.06 -14.49
CA ASN A 353 1.48 -10.88 -14.31
C ASN A 353 0.75 -9.66 -13.76
N VAL A 354 -0.56 -9.53 -14.02
CA VAL A 354 -1.38 -8.39 -13.54
C VAL A 354 -2.15 -8.76 -12.25
N GLY A 355 -2.04 -10.00 -11.77
CA GLY A 355 -2.71 -10.47 -10.55
C GLY A 355 -4.24 -10.45 -10.67
N ALA A 356 -4.76 -10.78 -11.84
CA ALA A 356 -6.18 -10.62 -12.16
C ALA A 356 -6.99 -11.91 -11.95
N GLN A 357 -8.25 -11.77 -11.53
CA GLN A 357 -9.19 -12.89 -11.49
C GLN A 357 -9.86 -13.07 -12.86
N ILE A 358 -9.79 -14.28 -13.42
CA ILE A 358 -10.45 -14.60 -14.70
C ILE A 358 -11.86 -15.11 -14.43
N ILE A 359 -12.83 -14.57 -15.16
CA ILE A 359 -14.19 -15.08 -15.21
C ILE A 359 -14.51 -15.39 -16.68
N SER A 360 -14.55 -16.68 -17.03
CA SER A 360 -14.84 -17.14 -18.39
C SER A 360 -16.32 -17.49 -18.58
N THR A 361 -16.92 -17.05 -19.68
CA THR A 361 -18.31 -17.44 -20.02
C THR A 361 -18.47 -18.94 -20.21
N ASP A 362 -17.44 -19.65 -20.68
CA ASP A 362 -17.49 -21.11 -20.86
C ASP A 362 -17.53 -21.83 -19.49
N GLU A 363 -16.67 -21.44 -18.55
CA GLU A 363 -16.67 -21.97 -17.18
C GLU A 363 -17.96 -21.65 -16.42
N VAL A 364 -18.46 -20.42 -16.54
CA VAL A 364 -19.73 -20.02 -15.93
C VAL A 364 -20.90 -20.80 -16.55
N ARG A 365 -20.93 -20.99 -17.88
CA ARG A 365 -21.98 -21.79 -18.55
C ARG A 365 -21.98 -23.23 -18.05
N HIS A 366 -20.82 -23.87 -17.95
CA HIS A 366 -20.70 -25.22 -17.40
C HIS A 366 -21.16 -25.30 -15.96
N GLN A 367 -20.82 -24.32 -15.13
CA GLN A 367 -21.30 -24.28 -13.75
C GLN A 367 -22.81 -24.12 -13.66
N LEU A 368 -23.41 -23.19 -14.41
CA LEU A 368 -24.86 -22.98 -14.41
C LEU A 368 -25.62 -24.20 -14.94
N HIS A 369 -25.09 -24.88 -15.96
CA HIS A 369 -25.68 -26.11 -16.48
C HIS A 369 -25.62 -27.25 -15.44
N ARG A 370 -24.46 -27.44 -14.78
CA ARG A 370 -24.32 -28.44 -13.70
C ARG A 370 -25.27 -28.17 -12.53
N LEU A 371 -25.56 -26.90 -12.23
CA LEU A 371 -26.49 -26.50 -11.19
C LEU A 371 -27.97 -26.54 -11.65
N GLY A 372 -28.25 -26.92 -12.90
CA GLY A 372 -29.60 -26.96 -13.45
C GLY A 372 -30.26 -25.60 -13.68
N VAL A 373 -29.49 -24.50 -13.60
CA VAL A 373 -29.98 -23.12 -13.82
C VAL A 373 -30.24 -22.87 -15.30
N ILE A 374 -29.43 -23.48 -16.17
CA ILE A 374 -29.64 -23.49 -17.62
C ILE A 374 -29.71 -24.94 -18.10
N SER A 375 -30.41 -25.19 -19.21
CA SER A 375 -30.58 -26.52 -19.78
C SER A 375 -30.47 -26.50 -21.30
N GLY A 376 -30.16 -27.65 -21.91
CA GLY A 376 -30.06 -27.80 -23.36
C GLY A 376 -28.86 -28.64 -23.81
N GLY A 377 -28.91 -29.12 -25.06
CA GLY A 377 -27.80 -29.86 -25.66
C GLY A 377 -26.62 -28.96 -26.06
N LYS A 378 -25.43 -29.56 -26.16
CA LYS A 378 -24.22 -28.91 -26.72
C LYS A 378 -24.30 -28.84 -28.25
N GLY A 379 -23.56 -27.91 -28.85
CA GLY A 379 -23.20 -28.00 -30.28
C GLY A 379 -24.19 -27.37 -31.28
N VAL A 380 -25.16 -26.58 -30.84
CA VAL A 380 -26.03 -25.80 -31.74
C VAL A 380 -25.92 -24.32 -31.40
N LEU A 381 -25.58 -23.48 -32.39
CA LEU A 381 -25.54 -22.02 -32.24
C LEU A 381 -26.98 -21.49 -32.06
N ASP A 382 -27.17 -20.51 -31.19
CA ASP A 382 -28.46 -19.85 -30.90
C ASP A 382 -29.58 -20.81 -30.42
N ALA A 383 -29.22 -22.01 -29.95
CA ALA A 383 -30.13 -23.00 -29.36
C ALA A 383 -29.45 -23.79 -28.24
N GLY A 384 -30.24 -24.59 -27.49
CA GLY A 384 -29.71 -25.41 -26.39
C GLY A 384 -28.94 -24.56 -25.38
N LEU A 385 -27.69 -24.93 -25.07
CA LEU A 385 -26.84 -24.16 -24.15
C LEU A 385 -26.50 -22.74 -24.63
N TYR A 386 -26.68 -22.45 -25.92
CA TYR A 386 -26.43 -21.15 -26.54
C TYR A 386 -27.71 -20.44 -26.97
N SER A 387 -28.88 -20.85 -26.47
CA SER A 387 -30.11 -20.07 -26.66
C SER A 387 -29.95 -18.64 -26.14
N PRO A 388 -30.64 -17.65 -26.72
CA PRO A 388 -30.56 -16.26 -26.29
C PRO A 388 -30.78 -16.07 -24.77
N GLU A 389 -31.71 -16.84 -24.19
CA GLU A 389 -32.02 -16.82 -22.76
C GLU A 389 -30.84 -17.35 -21.92
N ASN A 390 -30.26 -18.49 -22.32
CA ASN A 390 -29.12 -19.08 -21.61
C ASN A 390 -27.87 -18.19 -21.74
N VAL A 391 -27.64 -17.60 -22.91
CA VAL A 391 -26.56 -16.64 -23.14
C VAL A 391 -26.73 -15.43 -22.22
N ALA A 392 -27.92 -14.84 -22.17
CA ALA A 392 -28.20 -13.71 -21.28
C ALA A 392 -27.94 -14.07 -19.79
N ALA A 393 -28.42 -15.24 -19.34
CA ALA A 393 -28.21 -15.72 -17.98
C ALA A 393 -26.72 -15.92 -17.62
N VAL A 394 -25.91 -16.41 -18.57
CA VAL A 394 -24.46 -16.57 -18.41
C VAL A 394 -23.78 -15.21 -18.28
N TYR A 395 -24.05 -14.26 -19.20
CA TYR A 395 -23.45 -12.93 -19.13
C TYR A 395 -23.88 -12.17 -17.87
N ASP A 396 -25.14 -12.33 -17.43
CA ASP A 396 -25.61 -11.78 -16.17
C ASP A 396 -24.81 -12.32 -14.98
N ALA A 397 -24.56 -13.64 -14.94
CA ALA A 397 -23.78 -14.26 -13.88
C ALA A 397 -22.31 -13.82 -13.91
N VAL A 398 -21.70 -13.69 -15.10
CA VAL A 398 -20.33 -13.18 -15.28
C VAL A 398 -20.20 -11.76 -14.75
N LEU A 399 -21.09 -10.85 -15.16
CA LEU A 399 -21.05 -9.45 -14.72
C LEU A 399 -21.33 -9.29 -13.23
N ARG A 400 -22.22 -10.11 -12.66
CA ARG A 400 -22.44 -10.12 -11.20
C ARG A 400 -21.20 -10.55 -10.42
N ARG A 401 -20.49 -11.59 -10.87
CA ARG A 401 -19.24 -12.03 -10.23
C ARG A 401 -18.16 -10.96 -10.34
N ALA A 402 -18.00 -10.38 -11.53
CA ALA A 402 -17.04 -9.29 -11.75
C ALA A 402 -17.30 -8.10 -10.83
N ARG A 403 -18.56 -7.71 -10.63
CA ARG A 403 -18.92 -6.64 -9.68
C ARG A 403 -18.41 -6.92 -8.27
N VAL A 404 -18.59 -8.13 -7.77
CA VAL A 404 -18.11 -8.52 -6.43
C VAL A 404 -16.58 -8.44 -6.35
N CYS A 405 -15.87 -8.97 -7.34
CA CYS A 405 -14.41 -8.95 -7.39
C CYS A 405 -13.85 -7.51 -7.46
N LEU A 406 -14.41 -6.67 -8.33
CA LEU A 406 -14.00 -5.27 -8.49
C LEU A 406 -14.25 -4.46 -7.21
N ALA A 407 -15.42 -4.64 -6.58
CA ALA A 407 -15.77 -3.98 -5.32
C ALA A 407 -14.91 -4.45 -4.14
N GLY A 408 -14.43 -5.70 -4.20
CA GLY A 408 -13.42 -6.27 -3.29
C GLY A 408 -11.99 -5.85 -3.61
N GLY A 409 -11.76 -4.98 -4.60
CA GLY A 409 -10.43 -4.46 -4.93
C GLY A 409 -9.56 -5.38 -5.79
N HIS A 410 -10.15 -6.32 -6.54
CA HIS A 410 -9.42 -7.20 -7.45
C HIS A 410 -9.58 -6.76 -8.90
N THR A 411 -8.48 -6.78 -9.66
CA THR A 411 -8.52 -6.68 -11.12
C THR A 411 -9.20 -7.91 -11.71
N VAL A 412 -10.06 -7.72 -12.72
CA VAL A 412 -10.86 -8.79 -13.32
C VAL A 412 -10.61 -8.87 -14.82
N ILE A 413 -10.40 -10.08 -15.33
CA ILE A 413 -10.42 -10.39 -16.76
C ILE A 413 -11.71 -11.15 -17.08
N LEU A 414 -12.48 -10.66 -18.05
CA LEU A 414 -13.65 -11.33 -18.58
C LEU A 414 -13.34 -11.96 -19.95
N ASP A 415 -13.29 -13.29 -19.99
CA ASP A 415 -13.06 -14.08 -21.21
C ASP A 415 -14.39 -14.52 -21.82
N ALA A 416 -14.75 -13.91 -22.95
CA ALA A 416 -15.97 -14.23 -23.67
C ALA A 416 -15.83 -13.95 -25.16
N THR A 417 -16.76 -14.43 -25.98
CA THR A 417 -16.79 -14.04 -27.40
C THR A 417 -17.18 -12.58 -27.59
N TRP A 418 -17.99 -12.02 -26.67
CA TRP A 418 -18.51 -10.65 -26.70
C TRP A 418 -19.17 -10.27 -28.04
N ARG A 419 -19.94 -11.19 -28.65
CA ARG A 419 -20.68 -10.98 -29.91
C ARG A 419 -21.69 -9.82 -29.80
N ASN A 420 -22.47 -9.80 -28.72
CA ASN A 420 -23.59 -8.87 -28.56
C ASN A 420 -23.12 -7.50 -28.01
N PRO A 421 -23.33 -6.38 -28.73
CA PRO A 421 -22.97 -5.04 -28.26
C PRO A 421 -23.64 -4.66 -26.93
N ARG A 422 -24.85 -5.17 -26.63
CA ARG A 422 -25.51 -4.91 -25.35
C ARG A 422 -24.74 -5.49 -24.16
N HIS A 423 -24.05 -6.63 -24.34
CA HIS A 423 -23.23 -7.21 -23.28
C HIS A 423 -21.96 -6.39 -23.05
N ARG A 424 -21.32 -5.89 -24.13
CA ARG A 424 -20.18 -4.98 -24.02
C ARG A 424 -20.55 -3.68 -23.31
N LEU A 425 -21.66 -3.05 -23.70
CA LEU A 425 -22.15 -1.82 -23.03
C LEU A 425 -22.38 -2.02 -21.52
N ARG A 426 -22.93 -3.18 -21.11
CA ARG A 426 -23.11 -3.51 -19.70
C ARG A 426 -21.79 -3.70 -18.96
N ALA A 427 -20.74 -4.17 -19.64
CA ALA A 427 -19.40 -4.25 -19.07
C ALA A 427 -18.76 -2.86 -18.89
N HIS A 428 -18.94 -1.94 -19.86
CA HIS A 428 -18.53 -0.53 -19.70
C HIS A 428 -19.24 0.14 -18.53
N GLN A 429 -20.56 -0.07 -18.40
CA GLN A 429 -21.33 0.44 -17.27
C GLN A 429 -20.81 -0.10 -15.93
N LEU A 430 -20.46 -1.40 -15.87
CA LEU A 430 -19.85 -1.98 -14.69
C LEU A 430 -18.48 -1.37 -14.36
N ALA A 431 -17.62 -1.15 -15.37
CA ALA A 431 -16.32 -0.51 -15.17
C ALA A 431 -16.47 0.91 -14.60
N TYR A 432 -17.41 1.68 -15.13
CA TYR A 432 -17.73 3.02 -14.65
C TYR A 432 -18.25 3.01 -13.20
N GLU A 433 -19.25 2.16 -12.90
CA GLU A 433 -19.80 2.00 -11.54
C GLU A 433 -18.72 1.59 -10.52
N ALA A 434 -17.76 0.76 -10.93
CA ALA A 434 -16.67 0.31 -10.09
C ALA A 434 -15.49 1.29 -10.02
N GLY A 435 -15.51 2.42 -10.74
CA GLY A 435 -14.35 3.30 -10.88
C GLY A 435 -13.10 2.54 -11.34
N ALA A 436 -13.26 1.61 -12.27
CA ALA A 436 -12.21 0.74 -12.78
C ALA A 436 -11.86 1.12 -14.21
N PRO A 437 -10.58 1.39 -14.54
CA PRO A 437 -10.14 1.52 -15.92
C PRO A 437 -10.46 0.26 -16.70
N MET A 438 -10.93 0.45 -17.94
CA MET A 438 -11.31 -0.63 -18.82
C MET A 438 -10.31 -0.78 -19.95
N VAL A 439 -9.95 -2.03 -20.26
CA VAL A 439 -9.10 -2.38 -21.41
C VAL A 439 -9.77 -3.50 -22.19
N GLU A 440 -9.85 -3.35 -23.50
CA GLU A 440 -10.51 -4.31 -24.38
C GLU A 440 -9.51 -4.88 -25.37
N PHE A 441 -9.42 -6.22 -25.41
CA PHE A 441 -8.58 -6.96 -26.33
C PHE A 441 -9.42 -7.82 -27.28
N LEU A 442 -9.21 -7.65 -28.58
CA LEU A 442 -9.78 -8.51 -29.61
C LEU A 442 -8.71 -9.45 -30.15
N CYS A 443 -8.79 -10.73 -29.76
CA CYS A 443 -7.91 -11.78 -30.26
C CYS A 443 -8.31 -12.21 -31.67
N MET A 444 -7.38 -12.05 -32.60
CA MET A 444 -7.56 -12.41 -34.01
C MET A 444 -6.61 -13.54 -34.40
N ALA A 445 -7.12 -14.44 -35.25
CA ALA A 445 -6.35 -15.49 -35.92
C ALA A 445 -7.01 -15.81 -37.28
N PRO A 446 -6.25 -16.26 -38.29
CA PRO A 446 -6.84 -16.78 -39.52
C PRO A 446 -7.82 -17.91 -39.23
N LEU A 447 -8.94 -17.96 -39.97
CA LEU A 447 -10.01 -18.94 -39.76
C LEU A 447 -9.48 -20.38 -39.75
N VAL A 448 -8.60 -20.73 -40.69
CA VAL A 448 -7.99 -22.06 -40.79
C VAL A 448 -7.21 -22.40 -39.52
N THR A 449 -6.44 -21.45 -39.00
CA THR A 449 -5.69 -21.62 -37.73
C THR A 449 -6.64 -21.79 -36.55
N ALA A 450 -7.72 -20.99 -36.48
CA ALA A 450 -8.71 -21.09 -35.43
C ALA A 450 -9.44 -22.45 -35.46
N GLN A 451 -9.83 -22.93 -36.64
CA GLN A 451 -10.45 -24.24 -36.84
C GLN A 451 -9.50 -25.38 -36.43
N HIS A 452 -8.23 -25.34 -36.86
CA HIS A 452 -7.23 -26.32 -36.44
C HIS A 452 -7.05 -26.33 -34.92
N ARG A 453 -6.99 -25.15 -34.28
CA ARG A 453 -6.87 -25.04 -32.81
C ARG A 453 -8.11 -25.56 -32.09
N VAL A 454 -9.31 -25.42 -32.65
CA VAL A 454 -10.54 -25.98 -32.08
C VAL A 454 -10.56 -27.51 -32.25
N ALA A 455 -10.21 -28.02 -33.43
CA ALA A 455 -10.18 -29.45 -33.72
C ALA A 455 -9.11 -30.21 -32.91
N ALA A 456 -7.97 -29.59 -32.63
CA ALA A 456 -6.89 -30.20 -31.85
C ALA A 456 -7.14 -30.20 -30.32
N ARG A 457 -8.22 -29.56 -29.83
CA ARG A 457 -8.58 -29.60 -28.40
C ARG A 457 -9.21 -30.95 -28.07
N HIS A 458 -8.39 -31.84 -27.51
CA HIS A 458 -8.83 -33.20 -27.19
C HIS A 458 -9.74 -33.30 -25.94
N ASP A 459 -9.74 -32.32 -25.02
CA ASP A 459 -10.53 -32.34 -23.76
C ASP A 459 -10.77 -30.93 -23.16
N GLY A 460 -11.22 -29.95 -23.97
CA GLY A 460 -11.40 -28.57 -23.51
C GLY A 460 -12.80 -28.24 -22.97
N VAL A 461 -12.87 -27.35 -21.97
CA VAL A 461 -14.10 -26.75 -21.36
C VAL A 461 -14.98 -25.95 -22.37
N SER A 462 -14.60 -25.86 -23.64
CA SER A 462 -15.32 -25.05 -24.65
C SER A 462 -16.25 -25.93 -25.50
N ASP A 463 -17.55 -25.62 -25.52
CA ASP A 463 -18.57 -26.43 -26.22
C ASP A 463 -18.73 -26.11 -27.72
N ALA A 464 -17.82 -25.32 -28.31
CA ALA A 464 -17.89 -24.90 -29.70
C ALA A 464 -17.36 -25.99 -30.67
N SER A 465 -18.22 -26.47 -31.58
CA SER A 465 -17.81 -27.32 -32.71
C SER A 465 -17.04 -26.51 -33.79
N GLY A 466 -16.38 -27.21 -34.72
CA GLY A 466 -15.66 -26.56 -35.84
C GLY A 466 -16.54 -25.68 -36.71
N ASP A 467 -17.81 -26.05 -36.90
CA ASP A 467 -18.79 -25.27 -37.67
C ASP A 467 -19.26 -24.01 -36.93
N ILE A 468 -19.42 -24.11 -35.59
CA ILE A 468 -19.70 -22.94 -34.72
C ILE A 468 -18.52 -21.98 -34.73
N ALA A 469 -17.28 -22.49 -34.71
CA ALA A 469 -16.09 -21.67 -34.81
C ALA A 469 -16.04 -20.91 -36.14
N ALA A 470 -16.40 -21.55 -37.25
CA ALA A 470 -16.44 -20.91 -38.57
C ALA A 470 -17.50 -19.82 -38.67
N ALA A 471 -18.72 -20.10 -38.19
CA ALA A 471 -19.84 -19.14 -38.19
C ALA A 471 -19.57 -17.93 -37.29
N LEU A 472 -18.92 -18.12 -36.13
CA LEU A 472 -18.58 -17.02 -35.24
C LEU A 472 -17.38 -16.22 -35.75
N SER A 473 -16.37 -16.87 -36.34
CA SER A 473 -15.17 -16.19 -36.84
C SER A 473 -15.46 -15.21 -37.98
N SER A 474 -16.46 -15.47 -38.84
CA SER A 474 -16.82 -14.54 -39.93
C SER A 474 -17.41 -13.22 -39.42
N GLU A 475 -18.02 -13.20 -38.23
CA GLU A 475 -18.61 -12.00 -37.63
C GLU A 475 -17.60 -11.01 -37.06
N PHE A 476 -16.36 -11.46 -36.81
CA PHE A 476 -15.27 -10.60 -36.33
C PHE A 476 -14.43 -9.99 -37.47
N VAL A 477 -14.73 -10.34 -38.73
CA VAL A 477 -14.02 -9.87 -39.92
C VAL A 477 -14.73 -8.64 -40.51
N GLY A 478 -14.23 -7.44 -40.21
CA GLY A 478 -14.75 -6.18 -40.77
C GLY A 478 -14.34 -4.95 -39.95
N VAL A 479 -14.44 -3.75 -40.55
CA VAL A 479 -14.12 -2.45 -39.92
C VAL A 479 -15.16 -2.04 -38.86
N ASP A 480 -16.36 -2.63 -38.91
CA ASP A 480 -17.49 -2.34 -38.02
C ASP A 480 -17.88 -3.59 -37.18
N ASN A 481 -16.88 -4.31 -36.67
CA ASN A 481 -17.06 -5.51 -35.84
C ASN A 481 -17.61 -5.20 -34.42
N GLY A 482 -18.00 -3.94 -34.18
CA GLY A 482 -18.56 -3.45 -32.92
C GLY A 482 -17.57 -3.36 -31.75
N TRP A 483 -16.28 -3.65 -31.97
CA TRP A 483 -15.23 -3.56 -30.96
C TRP A 483 -14.52 -2.19 -30.90
N GLY A 484 -14.89 -1.24 -31.77
CA GLY A 484 -14.49 0.17 -31.65
C GLY A 484 -12.99 0.39 -31.42
N GLU A 485 -12.64 0.92 -30.24
CA GLU A 485 -11.28 1.27 -29.80
C GLU A 485 -10.47 0.10 -29.22
N ALA A 486 -10.98 -1.14 -29.27
CA ALA A 486 -10.29 -2.28 -28.69
C ALA A 486 -8.95 -2.58 -29.36
N HIS A 487 -8.00 -3.02 -28.54
CA HIS A 487 -6.67 -3.41 -28.99
C HIS A 487 -6.72 -4.76 -29.69
N VAL A 488 -6.39 -4.78 -30.99
CA VAL A 488 -6.35 -6.01 -31.78
C VAL A 488 -5.06 -6.77 -31.45
N ILE A 489 -5.20 -7.96 -30.86
CA ILE A 489 -4.07 -8.83 -30.53
C ILE A 489 -3.95 -9.92 -31.60
N ASP A 490 -2.88 -9.86 -32.38
CA ASP A 490 -2.54 -10.89 -33.36
C ASP A 490 -1.95 -12.11 -32.65
N THR A 491 -2.73 -13.19 -32.58
CA THR A 491 -2.33 -14.43 -31.91
C THR A 491 -1.58 -15.41 -32.82
N ARG A 492 -1.11 -14.94 -33.99
CA ARG A 492 -0.10 -15.64 -34.82
C ARG A 492 1.31 -15.42 -34.29
N LEU A 493 1.54 -14.30 -33.60
CA LEU A 493 2.83 -13.97 -33.01
C LEU A 493 3.14 -14.93 -31.83
N PRO A 494 4.42 -15.08 -31.45
CA PRO A 494 4.79 -15.80 -30.24
C PRO A 494 4.01 -15.27 -29.03
N LEU A 495 3.51 -16.18 -28.19
CA LEU A 495 2.62 -15.84 -27.07
C LEU A 495 3.22 -14.76 -26.14
N ASP A 496 4.52 -14.85 -25.85
CA ASP A 496 5.20 -13.88 -24.99
C ASP A 496 5.15 -12.45 -25.56
N ARG A 497 5.20 -12.29 -26.90
CA ARG A 497 5.12 -10.98 -27.55
C ARG A 497 3.71 -10.39 -27.43
N SER A 498 2.69 -11.16 -27.80
CA SER A 498 1.29 -10.73 -27.72
C SER A 498 0.86 -10.43 -26.28
N THR A 499 1.40 -11.18 -25.32
CA THR A 499 1.11 -10.97 -23.89
C THR A 499 1.82 -9.72 -23.37
N ALA A 500 3.10 -9.53 -23.66
CA ALA A 500 3.84 -8.34 -23.21
C ALA A 500 3.19 -7.04 -23.71
N GLU A 501 2.68 -7.04 -24.95
CA GLU A 501 1.91 -5.92 -25.50
C GLU A 501 0.62 -5.66 -24.70
N ALA A 502 -0.17 -6.71 -24.45
CA ALA A 502 -1.40 -6.58 -23.68
C ALA A 502 -1.15 -6.14 -22.22
N GLU A 503 -0.09 -6.64 -21.58
CA GLU A 503 0.30 -6.26 -20.23
C GLU A 503 0.73 -4.80 -20.12
N GLU A 504 1.47 -4.30 -21.11
CA GLU A 504 1.84 -2.89 -21.18
C GLU A 504 0.60 -2.00 -21.30
N LEU A 505 -0.34 -2.37 -22.18
CA LEU A 505 -1.61 -1.66 -22.34
C LEU A 505 -2.44 -1.68 -21.04
N CYS A 506 -2.48 -2.81 -20.34
CA CYS A 506 -3.09 -2.87 -19.01
C CYS A 506 -2.39 -1.92 -18.03
N ARG A 507 -1.06 -1.88 -17.98
CA ARG A 507 -0.32 -1.00 -17.07
C ARG A 507 -0.58 0.48 -17.36
N GLN A 508 -0.68 0.86 -18.64
CA GLN A 508 -0.95 2.23 -19.06
C GLN A 508 -2.40 2.68 -18.83
N ALA A 509 -3.34 1.74 -18.75
CA ALA A 509 -4.74 2.03 -18.44
C ALA A 509 -4.92 2.40 -16.96
N LEU A 510 -4.80 3.70 -16.67
CA LEU A 510 -4.87 4.25 -15.32
C LEU A 510 -6.17 4.97 -15.00
N TYR A 511 -6.92 5.42 -16.01
CA TYR A 511 -8.12 6.23 -15.81
C TYR A 511 -9.40 5.46 -16.11
N ALA A 512 -10.36 5.59 -15.21
CA ALA A 512 -11.70 5.07 -15.42
C ALA A 512 -12.34 5.71 -16.67
N PRO A 513 -13.14 4.94 -17.45
CA PRO A 513 -13.82 5.48 -18.61
C PRO A 513 -14.81 6.58 -18.20
N VAL A 514 -14.93 7.62 -19.03
CA VAL A 514 -15.98 8.64 -18.94
C VAL A 514 -17.31 7.99 -19.37
N PRO A 515 -18.48 8.35 -18.80
CA PRO A 515 -19.75 7.72 -19.18
C PRO A 515 -19.96 7.75 -20.70
N CYS A 516 -20.14 6.58 -21.30
CA CYS A 516 -20.62 6.51 -22.67
C CYS A 516 -22.08 6.96 -22.67
N HIS A 517 -22.37 8.19 -23.10
CA HIS A 517 -23.75 8.53 -23.44
C HIS A 517 -24.19 7.61 -24.58
N PRO A 518 -25.33 6.90 -24.45
CA PRO A 518 -25.86 6.15 -25.57
C PRO A 518 -26.16 7.16 -26.69
N ARG A 519 -25.45 7.02 -27.81
CA ARG A 519 -25.85 7.67 -29.07
C ARG A 519 -26.93 6.85 -29.75
#